data_AF-A0A3M1AIW0-F1
#
_entry.id   AF-A0A3M1AIW0-F1
#
_cell.length_a   1.000
_cell.length_b   1.000
_cell.length_c   1.000
_cell.angle_alpha   90.00
_cell.angle_beta   90.00
_cell.angle_gamma   90.00
#
_symmetry.space_group_name_H-M   'P 1'
#
loop_
_entity.id
_entity.type
_entity.pdbx_description
1 polymer ?
#
loop_
_entity_poly.entity_id
_entity_poly.type
_entity_poly.pdbx_seq_one_letter_code
_entity_poly.pdbx_strand_id
1 'polypeptide(L)'
;DFTMSKFDRFLDRLVHFVDRNRDYALWIVTSMGQAATTAEIIESQLYVTDLPRFMARMGVADGAWEERPAMAPKISVFVRDRASADRFRENLRNLAIQHTPLAFDEREQGFFSLAFGQKNLSEVTVTLAGAPIPIEELGLSNTRIEDLTGSNAYHIPAGSLLIYDPTAQKIDATRTQIDTIEIAPAILRNFGIAPPSYMRPAKALP
;
A
#
# COMPACT_ATOMS: atom_id res chain seq x y z
N ASP A 1 6.94 13.25 21.07
CA ASP A 1 5.81 12.57 20.41
C ASP A 1 5.12 13.56 19.47
N PHE A 2 5.24 13.37 18.16
CA PHE A 2 4.67 14.29 17.16
C PHE A 2 3.37 13.73 16.57
N THR A 3 3.38 12.48 16.12
CA THR A 3 2.24 11.88 15.40
C THR A 3 1.04 11.62 16.31
N MET A 4 1.24 11.02 17.49
CA MET A 4 0.11 10.71 18.38
C MET A 4 -0.49 11.98 18.97
N SER A 5 0.34 12.93 19.38
CA SER A 5 -0.11 14.26 19.80
C SER A 5 -0.82 15.09 18.70
N LYS A 6 -0.61 14.79 17.41
CA LYS A 6 -1.36 15.40 16.30
C LYS A 6 -2.68 14.67 16.07
N PHE A 7 -2.67 13.34 16.13
CA PHE A 7 -3.88 12.52 16.04
C PHE A 7 -4.84 12.84 17.19
N ASP A 8 -4.35 12.96 18.42
CA ASP A 8 -5.14 13.29 19.61
C ASP A 8 -5.91 14.62 19.43
N ARG A 9 -5.21 15.68 19.02
CA ARG A 9 -5.85 16.97 18.71
C ARG A 9 -6.86 16.90 17.56
N PHE A 10 -6.63 16.02 16.59
CA PHE A 10 -7.58 15.81 15.50
C PHE A 10 -8.82 15.05 15.98
N LEU A 11 -8.62 14.00 16.77
CA LEU A 11 -9.67 13.19 17.39
C LEU A 11 -10.54 14.04 18.32
N ASP A 12 -9.92 14.87 19.15
CA ASP A 12 -10.61 15.80 20.04
C ASP A 12 -11.60 16.68 19.30
N ARG A 13 -11.21 17.22 18.13
CA ARG A 13 -12.09 18.03 17.29
C ARG A 13 -13.27 17.23 16.72
N LEU A 14 -13.06 15.96 16.36
CA LEU A 14 -14.11 15.08 15.86
C LEU A 14 -15.10 14.71 16.96
N VAL A 15 -14.61 14.40 18.16
CA VAL A 15 -15.44 14.12 19.34
C VAL A 15 -16.30 15.34 19.67
N HIS A 16 -15.71 16.53 19.79
CA HIS A 16 -16.45 17.78 20.02
C HIS A 16 -17.46 18.12 18.92
N PHE A 17 -17.22 17.68 17.68
CA PHE A 17 -18.20 17.82 16.60
C PHE A 17 -19.40 16.92 16.87
N VAL A 18 -19.16 15.64 17.14
CA VAL A 18 -20.22 14.66 17.38
C VAL A 18 -21.00 14.95 18.68
N ASP A 19 -20.34 15.40 19.74
CA ASP A 19 -21.02 15.83 20.98
C ASP A 19 -22.05 16.94 20.78
N ARG A 20 -21.75 17.87 19.86
CA ARG A 20 -22.62 19.00 19.50
C ARG A 20 -23.69 18.63 18.48
N ASN A 21 -23.54 17.50 17.78
CA ASN A 21 -24.45 17.03 16.74
C ASN A 21 -24.85 15.58 17.03
N ARG A 22 -25.82 15.42 17.95
CA ARG A 22 -26.21 14.13 18.55
C ARG A 22 -26.80 13.11 17.56
N ASP A 23 -27.10 13.53 16.33
CA ASP A 23 -27.58 12.66 15.25
C ASP A 23 -26.42 11.90 14.54
N TYR A 24 -25.17 12.15 14.93
CA TYR A 24 -23.99 11.51 14.36
C TYR A 24 -23.33 10.55 15.37
N ALA A 25 -22.67 9.52 14.82
CA ALA A 25 -21.71 8.70 15.53
C ALA A 25 -20.36 8.75 14.80
N LEU A 26 -19.25 8.68 15.54
CA LEU A 26 -17.89 8.66 15.01
C LEU A 26 -17.38 7.22 14.95
N TRP A 27 -17.06 6.75 13.74
CA TRP A 27 -16.43 5.46 13.51
C TRP A 27 -15.01 5.70 12.98
N ILE A 28 -14.00 5.16 13.67
CA ILE A 28 -12.59 5.24 13.29
C ILE A 28 -12.10 3.83 13.02
N VAL A 29 -11.62 3.59 11.80
CA VAL A 29 -11.18 2.28 11.36
C VAL A 29 -9.76 2.38 10.82
N THR A 30 -8.91 1.42 11.17
CA THR A 30 -7.65 1.18 10.47
C THR A 30 -7.79 -0.04 9.56
N SER A 31 -7.19 0.03 8.37
CA SER A 31 -7.20 -1.11 7.43
C SER A 31 -6.35 -2.28 7.92
N MET A 32 -5.24 -1.97 8.59
CA MET A 32 -4.26 -2.91 9.11
C MET A 32 -3.61 -2.33 10.38
N GLY A 33 -2.83 -3.16 11.07
CA GLY A 33 -1.96 -2.75 12.17
C GLY A 33 -0.49 -2.85 11.80
N GLN A 34 0.36 -2.50 12.76
CA GLN A 34 1.81 -2.62 12.65
C GLN A 34 2.32 -3.43 13.85
N ALA A 35 3.12 -4.47 13.60
CA ALA A 35 3.81 -5.18 14.67
C ALA A 35 5.12 -4.47 15.04
N ALA A 36 5.59 -4.74 16.26
CA ALA A 36 6.97 -4.48 16.60
C ALA A 36 7.88 -5.27 15.64
N THR A 37 8.92 -4.60 15.14
CA THR A 37 9.94 -5.20 14.28
C THR A 37 11.31 -4.75 14.77
N THR A 38 12.34 -5.49 14.39
CA THR A 38 13.72 -5.03 14.57
C THR A 38 13.97 -3.90 13.58
N ALA A 39 14.52 -2.79 14.07
CA ALA A 39 14.96 -1.70 13.22
C ALA A 39 16.26 -2.10 12.52
N GLU A 40 16.28 -1.95 11.19
CA GLU A 40 17.50 -2.03 10.39
C GLU A 40 17.86 -0.62 9.95
N ILE A 41 19.15 -0.26 10.04
CA ILE A 41 19.63 1.00 9.47
C ILE A 41 19.60 0.86 7.96
N ILE A 42 18.83 1.73 7.30
CA ILE A 42 18.74 1.78 5.84
C ILE A 42 19.28 3.14 5.42
N GLU A 43 20.52 3.19 4.97
CA GLU A 43 21.20 4.40 4.51
C GLU A 43 20.84 4.75 3.06
N SER A 44 20.57 3.72 2.24
CA SER A 44 20.15 3.91 0.86
C SER A 44 19.18 2.83 0.40
N GLN A 45 18.39 3.14 -0.62
CA GLN A 45 17.48 2.18 -1.24
C GLN A 45 17.28 2.47 -2.73
N LEU A 46 17.24 1.40 -3.53
CA LEU A 46 17.01 1.51 -4.98
C LEU A 46 15.54 1.74 -5.29
N TYR A 47 15.25 2.82 -6.01
CA TYR A 47 13.92 3.21 -6.46
C TYR A 47 13.86 3.40 -7.97
N VAL A 48 12.66 3.23 -8.54
CA VAL A 48 12.32 3.77 -9.86
C VAL A 48 11.92 5.23 -9.65
N THR A 49 12.76 6.16 -10.11
CA THR A 49 12.53 7.60 -10.00
C THR A 49 11.99 8.22 -11.30
N ASP A 50 12.14 7.51 -12.42
CA ASP A 50 11.60 7.88 -13.73
C ASP A 50 10.92 6.65 -14.34
N LEU A 51 9.65 6.43 -13.95
CA LEU A 51 8.86 5.29 -14.40
C LEU A 51 8.63 5.28 -15.92
N PRO A 52 8.34 6.40 -16.61
CA PRO A 52 8.26 6.42 -18.06
C PRO A 52 9.54 5.94 -18.75
N ARG A 53 10.72 6.34 -18.28
CA ARG A 53 11.99 5.85 -18.79
C ARG A 53 12.15 4.35 -18.56
N PHE A 54 11.82 3.86 -17.38
CA PHE A 54 11.83 2.44 -17.07
C PHE A 54 10.96 1.65 -18.05
N MET A 55 9.71 2.08 -18.25
CA MET A 55 8.76 1.41 -19.16
C MET A 55 9.24 1.41 -20.61
N ALA A 56 9.77 2.54 -21.09
CA ALA A 56 10.34 2.66 -22.42
C ALA A 56 11.52 1.69 -22.61
N ARG A 57 12.43 1.61 -21.63
CA ARG A 57 13.57 0.67 -21.67
C ARG A 57 13.15 -0.80 -21.63
N MET A 58 12.04 -1.10 -20.95
CA MET A 58 11.47 -2.44 -20.93
C MET A 58 10.59 -2.72 -22.16
N GLY A 59 10.61 -1.87 -23.19
CA GLY A 59 9.99 -2.13 -24.49
C GLY A 59 8.50 -1.81 -24.57
N VAL A 60 8.00 -0.95 -23.68
CA VAL A 60 6.61 -0.49 -23.64
C VAL A 60 6.55 0.99 -24.00
N ALA A 61 5.85 1.32 -25.08
CA ALA A 61 5.72 2.70 -25.55
C ALA A 61 4.85 3.54 -24.62
N ASP A 62 5.05 4.86 -24.66
CA ASP A 62 4.17 5.79 -23.96
C ASP A 62 2.71 5.65 -24.42
N GLY A 63 1.77 5.81 -23.48
CA GLY A 63 0.34 5.55 -23.70
C GLY A 63 -0.09 4.08 -23.75
N ALA A 64 0.84 3.13 -23.92
CA ALA A 64 0.55 1.69 -23.90
C ALA A 64 0.47 1.10 -22.48
N TRP A 65 0.66 1.92 -21.46
CA TRP A 65 0.61 1.52 -20.06
C TRP A 65 0.03 2.61 -19.17
N GLU A 66 -0.29 2.25 -17.94
CA GLU A 66 -0.66 3.18 -16.87
C GLU A 66 -0.13 2.71 -15.53
N GLU A 67 0.29 3.65 -14.69
CA GLU A 67 0.66 3.37 -13.31
C GLU A 67 -0.58 2.97 -12.49
N ARG A 68 -0.38 2.03 -11.56
CA ARG A 68 -1.39 1.55 -10.62
C ARG A 68 -0.91 1.79 -9.19
N PRO A 69 -1.84 2.04 -8.24
CA PRO A 69 -1.47 2.23 -6.84
C PRO A 69 -0.59 1.10 -6.30
N ALA A 70 0.53 1.46 -5.72
CA ALA A 70 1.47 0.57 -5.05
C ALA A 70 2.14 1.31 -3.89
N MET A 71 2.54 0.56 -2.87
CA MET A 71 3.37 1.12 -1.80
C MET A 71 4.83 1.03 -2.22
N ALA A 72 5.53 2.16 -2.21
CA ALA A 72 6.97 2.18 -2.42
C ALA A 72 7.67 1.18 -1.49
N PRO A 73 8.70 0.47 -1.95
CA PRO A 73 9.39 0.60 -3.24
C PRO A 73 8.76 -0.22 -4.37
N LYS A 74 7.61 -0.86 -4.17
CA LYS A 74 6.94 -1.61 -5.25
C LYS A 74 6.33 -0.65 -6.26
N ILE A 75 6.34 -1.08 -7.52
CA ILE A 75 5.69 -0.39 -8.63
C ILE A 75 4.65 -1.33 -9.22
N SER A 76 3.43 -0.82 -9.42
CA SER A 76 2.40 -1.56 -10.16
C SER A 76 2.09 -0.82 -11.45
N VAL A 77 1.99 -1.55 -12.56
CA VAL A 77 1.61 -1.00 -13.87
C VAL A 77 0.59 -1.90 -14.54
N PHE A 78 -0.24 -1.31 -15.38
CA PHE A 78 -1.11 -2.03 -16.29
C PHE A 78 -0.69 -1.75 -17.74
N VAL A 79 -0.28 -2.78 -18.47
CA VAL A 79 0.12 -2.72 -19.88
C VAL A 79 -1.06 -3.15 -20.75
N ARG A 80 -1.52 -2.24 -21.62
CA ARG A 80 -2.84 -2.34 -22.26
C ARG A 80 -2.93 -3.43 -23.33
N ASP A 81 -1.88 -3.57 -24.13
CA ASP A 81 -1.87 -4.50 -25.25
C ASP A 81 -0.99 -5.73 -24.97
N ARG A 82 -1.45 -6.88 -25.48
CA ARG A 82 -0.80 -8.17 -25.24
C ARG A 82 0.63 -8.23 -25.76
N ALA A 83 0.91 -7.63 -26.92
CA ALA A 83 2.25 -7.70 -27.51
C ALA A 83 3.27 -6.91 -26.68
N SER A 84 2.91 -5.73 -26.18
CA SER A 84 3.73 -4.97 -25.24
C SER A 84 3.86 -5.67 -23.90
N ALA A 85 2.80 -6.27 -23.37
CA ALA A 85 2.86 -7.05 -22.14
C ALA A 85 3.81 -8.24 -22.27
N ASP A 86 3.82 -8.92 -23.42
CA ASP A 86 4.71 -10.03 -23.70
C ASP A 86 6.18 -9.60 -23.75
N ARG A 87 6.49 -8.50 -24.44
CA ARG A 87 7.84 -7.90 -24.45
C ARG A 87 8.28 -7.44 -23.07
N PHE A 88 7.38 -6.78 -22.33
CA PHE A 88 7.66 -6.29 -20.99
C PHE A 88 8.04 -7.45 -20.06
N ARG A 89 7.25 -8.53 -20.07
CA ARG A 89 7.51 -9.73 -19.28
C ARG A 89 8.85 -10.37 -19.63
N GLU A 90 9.19 -10.48 -20.91
CA GLU A 90 10.46 -11.04 -21.34
C GLU A 90 11.64 -10.18 -20.88
N ASN A 91 11.55 -8.86 -21.02
CA ASN A 91 12.59 -7.94 -20.53
C ASN A 91 12.73 -7.99 -19.01
N LEU A 92 11.63 -8.05 -18.26
CA LEU A 92 11.66 -8.19 -16.79
C LEU A 92 12.32 -9.50 -16.35
N ARG A 93 12.06 -10.63 -17.04
CA ARG A 93 12.73 -11.92 -16.76
C ARG A 93 14.24 -11.86 -16.97
N ASN A 94 14.68 -10.99 -17.88
CA ASN A 94 16.08 -10.80 -18.23
C ASN A 94 16.75 -9.65 -17.47
N LEU A 95 16.01 -8.92 -16.64
CA LEU A 95 16.52 -7.86 -15.79
C LEU A 95 17.00 -8.45 -14.46
N ALA A 96 18.24 -8.15 -14.09
CA ALA A 96 18.80 -8.55 -12.81
C ALA A 96 19.48 -7.36 -12.12
N ILE A 97 19.31 -7.28 -10.81
CA ILE A 97 19.90 -6.28 -9.92
C ILE A 97 20.80 -7.04 -8.94
N GLN A 98 22.07 -6.68 -8.84
CA GLN A 98 23.07 -7.41 -8.03
C GLN A 98 23.08 -8.92 -8.37
N HIS A 99 23.07 -9.26 -9.66
CA HIS A 99 23.01 -10.63 -10.18
C HIS A 99 21.77 -11.45 -9.78
N THR A 100 20.78 -10.83 -9.15
CA THR A 100 19.51 -11.46 -8.79
C THR A 100 18.43 -11.01 -9.77
N PRO A 101 17.71 -11.92 -10.44
CA PRO A 101 16.58 -11.56 -11.29
C PRO A 101 15.56 -10.69 -10.54
N LEU A 102 15.02 -9.66 -11.21
CA LEU A 102 13.99 -8.83 -10.62
C LEU A 102 12.75 -9.69 -10.33
N ALA A 103 12.31 -9.68 -9.07
CA ALA A 103 11.06 -10.33 -8.70
C ALA A 103 9.88 -9.49 -9.17
N PHE A 104 8.94 -10.13 -9.85
CA PHE A 104 7.68 -9.51 -10.24
C PHE A 104 6.55 -10.55 -10.28
N ASP A 105 5.34 -10.07 -10.03
CA ASP A 105 4.11 -10.83 -10.22
C ASP A 105 3.35 -10.26 -11.41
N GLU A 106 2.84 -11.13 -12.27
CA GLU A 106 1.86 -10.77 -13.28
C GLU A 106 0.50 -11.32 -12.86
N ARG A 107 -0.53 -10.47 -12.91
CA ARG A 107 -1.93 -10.82 -12.67
C ARG A 107 -2.70 -10.64 -13.98
N GLU A 108 -4.03 -10.54 -13.88
CA GLU A 108 -4.96 -10.36 -15.00
C GLU A 108 -4.38 -9.54 -16.17
N GLN A 109 -4.45 -10.12 -17.38
CA GLN A 109 -4.20 -9.54 -18.71
C GLN A 109 -3.44 -8.20 -18.76
N GLY A 110 -2.18 -8.17 -18.27
CA GLY A 110 -1.31 -6.99 -18.37
C GLY A 110 -1.07 -6.22 -17.08
N PHE A 111 -1.59 -6.67 -15.92
CA PHE A 111 -1.21 -6.11 -14.62
C PHE A 111 0.11 -6.70 -14.11
N PHE A 112 1.11 -5.86 -13.83
CA PHE A 112 2.40 -6.25 -13.29
C PHE A 112 2.67 -5.53 -11.96
N SER A 113 3.19 -6.26 -10.96
CA SER A 113 3.71 -5.72 -9.71
C SER A 113 5.19 -6.06 -9.58
N LEU A 114 6.04 -5.04 -9.57
CA LEU A 114 7.50 -5.16 -9.58
C LEU A 114 8.06 -4.92 -8.16
N ALA A 115 8.96 -5.79 -7.72
CA ALA A 115 9.60 -5.69 -6.41
C ALA A 115 11.00 -5.05 -6.51
N PHE A 116 11.05 -3.73 -6.37
CA PHE A 116 12.28 -2.99 -6.11
C PHE A 116 12.53 -2.86 -4.59
N GLY A 117 13.51 -2.04 -4.21
CA GLY A 117 13.76 -1.70 -2.82
C GLY A 117 14.98 -2.35 -2.20
N GLN A 118 15.92 -2.81 -3.01
CA GLN A 118 17.22 -3.29 -2.54
C GLN A 118 17.87 -2.19 -1.68
N LYS A 119 18.26 -2.55 -0.45
CA LYS A 119 18.74 -1.63 0.59
C LYS A 119 20.26 -1.61 0.63
N ASN A 120 20.85 -0.48 1.02
CA ASN A 120 22.27 -0.31 1.35
C ASN A 120 23.24 -0.86 0.31
N LEU A 121 22.93 -0.65 -0.97
CA LEU A 121 23.82 -1.03 -2.06
C LEU A 121 24.98 -0.02 -2.12
N SER A 122 26.21 -0.48 -1.88
CA SER A 122 27.42 0.35 -2.02
C SER A 122 27.70 0.71 -3.48
N GLU A 123 27.49 -0.26 -4.37
CA GLU A 123 27.51 -0.11 -5.83
C GLU A 123 26.30 -0.84 -6.40
N VAL A 124 25.67 -0.26 -7.42
CA VAL A 124 24.49 -0.86 -8.07
C VAL A 124 24.89 -1.43 -9.42
N THR A 125 24.91 -2.76 -9.52
CA THR A 125 25.08 -3.48 -10.78
C THR A 125 23.72 -3.90 -11.30
N VAL A 126 23.38 -3.47 -12.50
CA VAL A 126 22.17 -3.91 -13.20
C VAL A 126 22.55 -4.48 -14.56
N THR A 127 21.93 -5.62 -14.90
CA THR A 127 22.09 -6.24 -16.21
C THR A 127 20.74 -6.49 -16.85
N LEU A 128 20.65 -6.31 -18.16
CA LEU A 128 19.51 -6.71 -18.97
C LEU A 128 19.99 -7.68 -20.05
N ALA A 129 19.43 -8.89 -20.05
CA ALA A 129 19.88 -9.99 -20.93
C ALA A 129 21.40 -10.25 -20.83
N GLY A 130 21.95 -10.11 -19.62
CA GLY A 130 23.37 -10.31 -19.33
C GLY A 130 24.29 -9.15 -19.67
N ALA A 131 23.81 -8.09 -20.34
CA ALA A 131 24.59 -6.90 -20.62
C ALA A 131 24.48 -5.87 -19.48
N PRO A 132 25.58 -5.26 -19.01
CA PRO A 132 25.52 -4.22 -17.98
C PRO A 132 24.82 -2.97 -18.52
N ILE A 133 23.93 -2.37 -17.71
CA ILE A 133 23.22 -1.13 -18.04
C ILE A 133 23.31 -0.16 -16.85
N PRO A 134 23.67 1.12 -17.08
CA PRO A 134 23.61 2.15 -16.04
C PRO A 134 22.21 2.32 -15.46
N ILE A 135 22.10 2.50 -14.15
CA ILE A 135 20.80 2.54 -13.48
C ILE A 135 19.95 3.74 -13.91
N GLU A 136 20.60 4.85 -14.27
CA GLU A 136 19.98 6.09 -14.72
C GLU A 136 19.36 5.94 -16.12
N GLU A 137 19.90 5.04 -16.95
CA GLU A 137 19.33 4.72 -18.25
C GLU A 137 18.00 3.98 -18.13
N LEU A 138 17.83 3.23 -17.03
CA LEU A 138 16.58 2.55 -16.65
C LEU A 138 15.63 3.44 -15.84
N GLY A 139 16.04 4.66 -15.48
CA GLY A 139 15.24 5.54 -14.62
C GLY A 139 15.26 5.14 -13.15
N LEU A 140 16.30 4.44 -12.71
CA LEU A 140 16.52 4.02 -11.34
C LEU A 140 17.49 4.97 -10.62
N SER A 141 17.35 5.05 -9.29
CA SER A 141 18.26 5.80 -8.42
C SER A 141 18.48 5.04 -7.11
N ASN A 142 19.73 4.97 -6.65
CA ASN A 142 20.06 4.51 -5.30
C ASN A 142 19.96 5.71 -4.34
N THR A 143 18.76 5.92 -3.83
CA THR A 143 18.44 7.13 -3.07
C THR A 143 18.89 7.00 -1.63
N ARG A 144 19.56 8.04 -1.11
CA ARG A 144 19.90 8.15 0.31
C ARG A 144 18.62 8.32 1.14
N ILE A 145 18.52 7.57 2.23
CA ILE A 145 17.42 7.65 3.19
C ILE A 145 17.88 8.50 4.36
N GLU A 146 17.21 9.64 4.58
CA GLU A 146 17.67 10.65 5.54
C GLU A 146 17.40 10.29 6.99
N ASP A 147 16.29 9.60 7.25
CA ASP A 147 15.89 9.16 8.59
C ASP A 147 16.40 7.77 8.96
N LEU A 148 17.13 7.13 8.05
CA LEU A 148 17.71 5.80 8.17
C LEU A 148 16.69 4.65 8.33
N THR A 149 15.44 4.87 7.93
CA THR A 149 14.34 3.89 8.08
C THR A 149 13.82 3.34 6.75
N GLY A 150 13.22 2.15 6.78
CA GLY A 150 12.67 1.51 5.59
C GLY A 150 11.33 2.09 5.15
N SER A 151 10.96 1.89 3.88
CA SER A 151 9.69 2.38 3.32
C SER A 151 8.45 1.68 3.89
N ASN A 152 8.61 0.54 4.57
CA ASN A 152 7.52 -0.20 5.18
C ASN A 152 7.93 -0.80 6.53
N ALA A 153 6.94 -0.91 7.42
CA ALA A 153 7.03 -1.68 8.65
C ALA A 153 6.25 -3.00 8.50
N TYR A 154 6.33 -3.86 9.51
CA TYR A 154 5.71 -5.18 9.47
C TYR A 154 4.20 -5.08 9.69
N HIS A 155 3.46 -5.08 8.58
CA HIS A 155 2.00 -5.08 8.59
C HIS A 155 1.46 -6.35 9.26
N ILE A 156 0.49 -6.17 10.14
CA ILE A 156 -0.34 -7.27 10.64
C ILE A 156 -1.78 -7.07 10.18
N PRO A 157 -2.53 -8.16 9.92
CA PRO A 157 -3.91 -8.06 9.44
C PRO A 157 -4.85 -7.44 10.48
N ALA A 158 -4.47 -7.46 11.77
CA ALA A 158 -5.26 -6.89 12.85
C ALA A 158 -5.18 -5.35 12.83
N GLY A 159 -6.30 -4.70 12.55
CA GLY A 159 -6.48 -3.25 12.70
C GLY A 159 -7.20 -2.87 13.99
N SER A 160 -7.82 -1.69 13.99
CA SER A 160 -8.66 -1.19 15.08
C SER A 160 -9.94 -0.58 14.53
N LEU A 161 -11.05 -0.83 15.22
CA LEU A 161 -12.31 -0.12 15.05
C LEU A 161 -12.66 0.51 16.41
N LEU A 162 -12.86 1.83 16.40
CA LEU A 162 -13.39 2.59 17.54
C LEU A 162 -14.73 3.20 17.10
N ILE A 163 -15.78 2.98 17.88
CA ILE A 163 -17.09 3.60 17.68
C ILE A 163 -17.35 4.50 18.89
N TYR A 164 -17.65 5.76 18.63
CA TYR A 164 -18.07 6.73 19.62
C TYR A 164 -19.45 7.28 19.24
N ASP A 165 -20.43 7.03 20.09
CA ASP A 165 -21.79 7.55 19.97
C ASP A 165 -22.14 8.27 21.29
N PRO A 166 -22.38 9.59 21.25
CA PRO A 166 -22.65 10.40 22.45
C PRO A 166 -24.03 10.12 23.05
N THR A 167 -24.90 9.38 22.34
CA THR A 167 -26.24 8.99 22.79
C THR A 167 -26.30 7.56 23.32
N ALA A 168 -25.21 6.79 23.16
CA ALA A 168 -25.14 5.41 23.63
C ALA A 168 -25.35 5.34 25.15
N GLN A 169 -26.33 4.55 25.57
CA GLN A 169 -26.69 4.42 27.00
C GLN A 169 -25.68 3.57 27.81
N LYS A 170 -24.84 2.79 27.12
CA LYS A 170 -23.87 1.90 27.75
C LYS A 170 -22.54 1.97 27.01
N ILE A 171 -21.48 2.20 27.78
CA ILE A 171 -20.10 2.06 27.28
C ILE A 171 -19.80 0.56 27.20
N ASP A 172 -19.57 0.07 26.00
CA ASP A 172 -19.01 -1.26 25.79
C ASP A 172 -17.47 -1.17 25.86
N ALA A 173 -16.90 -1.73 26.92
CA ALA A 173 -15.46 -1.80 27.11
C ALA A 173 -14.85 -3.10 26.56
N THR A 174 -15.65 -3.97 25.93
CA THR A 174 -15.14 -5.19 25.34
C THR A 174 -14.24 -4.89 24.14
N ARG A 175 -13.23 -5.75 23.94
CA ARG A 175 -12.34 -5.70 22.77
C ARG A 175 -12.63 -6.89 21.87
N THR A 176 -13.88 -6.98 21.43
CA THR A 176 -14.33 -8.06 20.57
C THR A 176 -13.64 -7.96 19.22
N GLN A 177 -13.01 -9.06 18.80
CA GLN A 177 -12.45 -9.15 17.46
C GLN A 177 -13.59 -9.40 16.46
N ILE A 178 -13.59 -8.66 15.37
CA ILE A 178 -14.58 -8.76 14.29
C ILE A 178 -13.88 -8.99 12.95
N ASP A 179 -14.61 -9.51 11.96
CA ASP A 179 -14.13 -9.48 10.58
C ASP A 179 -14.41 -8.11 9.96
N THR A 180 -13.46 -7.56 9.20
CA THR A 180 -13.61 -6.26 8.52
C THR A 180 -14.80 -6.21 7.56
N ILE A 181 -15.21 -7.37 7.01
CA ILE A 181 -16.37 -7.50 6.12
C ILE A 181 -17.71 -7.23 6.83
N GLU A 182 -17.73 -7.18 8.16
CA GLU A 182 -18.92 -6.86 8.95
C GLU A 182 -19.22 -5.34 8.97
N ILE A 183 -18.22 -4.49 8.75
CA ILE A 183 -18.33 -3.04 8.95
C ILE A 183 -19.33 -2.41 7.96
N ALA A 184 -19.18 -2.66 6.65
CA ALA A 184 -20.06 -2.06 5.65
C ALA A 184 -21.53 -2.49 5.79
N PRO A 185 -21.86 -3.78 6.00
CA PRO A 185 -23.22 -4.21 6.31
C PRO A 185 -23.82 -3.55 7.55
N ALA A 186 -23.04 -3.37 8.63
CA ALA A 186 -23.50 -2.69 9.84
C ALA A 186 -23.90 -1.23 9.55
N ILE A 187 -23.04 -0.51 8.81
CA ILE A 187 -23.33 0.86 8.38
C ILE A 187 -24.62 0.92 7.53
N LEU A 188 -24.77 0.03 6.54
CA LEU A 188 -25.96 0.02 5.68
C LEU A 188 -27.25 -0.21 6.47
N ARG A 189 -27.23 -1.15 7.42
CA ARG A 189 -28.39 -1.42 8.29
C ARG A 189 -28.77 -0.22 9.15
N ASN A 190 -27.78 0.52 9.68
CA ASN A 190 -28.04 1.73 10.46
C ASN A 190 -28.86 2.77 9.68
N PHE A 191 -28.69 2.83 8.35
CA PHE A 191 -29.45 3.71 7.46
C PHE A 191 -30.71 3.05 6.87
N GLY A 192 -31.10 1.85 7.32
CA GLY A 192 -32.23 1.11 6.78
C GLY A 192 -32.02 0.61 5.34
N ILE A 193 -30.77 0.55 4.86
CA ILE A 193 -30.42 0.09 3.52
C ILE A 193 -30.12 -1.41 3.58
N ALA A 194 -30.77 -2.19 2.71
CA ALA A 194 -30.51 -3.62 2.60
C ALA A 194 -29.10 -3.89 2.03
N PRO A 195 -28.24 -4.68 2.71
CA PRO A 195 -26.95 -5.05 2.16
C PRO A 195 -27.10 -5.88 0.87
N PRO A 196 -26.23 -5.67 -0.14
CA PRO A 196 -26.16 -6.52 -1.32
C PRO A 196 -25.92 -8.00 -0.98
N SER A 197 -26.40 -8.91 -1.84
CA SER A 197 -26.35 -10.36 -1.59
C SER A 197 -24.94 -10.95 -1.44
N TYR A 198 -23.91 -10.28 -1.97
CA TYR A 198 -22.52 -10.69 -1.81
C TYR A 198 -21.93 -10.32 -0.44
N MET A 199 -22.58 -9.42 0.32
CA MET A 199 -22.11 -9.01 1.64
C MET A 199 -22.61 -9.98 2.71
N ARG A 200 -21.72 -10.42 3.60
CA ARG A 200 -22.11 -11.23 4.75
C ARG A 200 -22.79 -10.36 5.80
N PRO A 201 -23.87 -10.81 6.46
CA PRO A 201 -24.47 -10.06 7.55
C PRO A 201 -23.46 -9.81 8.67
N ALA A 202 -23.43 -8.58 9.22
CA ALA A 202 -22.66 -8.30 10.43
C ALA A 202 -23.26 -9.05 11.62
N LYS A 203 -22.40 -9.71 12.41
CA LYS A 203 -22.76 -10.55 13.55
C LYS A 203 -22.50 -9.83 14.88
N ALA A 204 -21.38 -9.13 14.99
CA ALA A 204 -20.91 -8.55 16.24
C ALA A 204 -21.12 -7.03 16.33
N LEU A 205 -21.36 -6.36 15.20
CA LEU A 205 -21.61 -4.92 15.16
C LEU A 205 -23.11 -4.60 15.17
N PRO A 206 -23.50 -3.46 15.81
CA PRO A 206 -24.87 -2.99 15.84
C PRO A 206 -25.50 -2.76 14.45
#